data_AF-A0A812RA32-F1
#
_entry.id   AF-A0A812RA32-F1
#
_cell.length_a   1.000
_cell.length_b   1.000
_cell.length_c   1.000
_cell.angle_alpha   90.00
_cell.angle_beta   90.00
_cell.angle_gamma   90.00
#
_symmetry.space_group_name_H-M   'P 1'
#
loop_
_entity.id
_entity.type
_entity.pdbx_description
1 polymer ?
#
loop_
_entity_poly.entity_id
_entity_poly.type
_entity_poly.pdbx_seq_one_letter_code
_entity_poly.pdbx_strand_id
1 'polypeptide(L)'
;DTDAGAGAAKPVDKVDGDDDDEVDENEFVQEEEVLAVKGWTPSMTLEVRDDLETGEELEEELYCQRSKLYRFRDAEWKERGVGDAKLLKHQVNGKIRFLMRQERTGKVVANHFLVDAPPYCQLAKNAGNETTWVWCAMDYSEDSAQMEQFALRFRDAELAEKFAEAFNDAKRQNSGPQGQDQEPPPAQS
;
A
#
# COMPACT_ATOMS: atom_id res chain seq x y z
N ASP A 1 -41.20 -58.66 -2.29
CA ASP A 1 -41.03 -58.14 -3.66
C ASP A 1 -39.57 -57.68 -3.78
N THR A 2 -38.64 -58.28 -4.54
CA THR A 2 -38.69 -58.93 -5.88
C THR A 2 -39.34 -58.03 -6.94
N ASP A 3 -38.85 -57.81 -8.16
CA ASP A 3 -37.59 -58.14 -8.85
C ASP A 3 -37.38 -57.05 -9.95
N ALA A 4 -36.33 -56.94 -10.77
CA ALA A 4 -35.17 -57.78 -11.12
C ALA A 4 -33.96 -56.84 -11.45
N GLY A 5 -32.85 -57.21 -12.11
CA GLY A 5 -32.39 -58.48 -12.68
C GLY A 5 -31.02 -58.27 -13.35
N ALA A 6 -30.12 -59.26 -13.27
CA ALA A 6 -28.78 -59.17 -13.86
C ALA A 6 -28.74 -59.63 -15.33
N GLY A 7 -27.78 -59.14 -16.12
CA GLY A 7 -27.57 -59.58 -17.50
C GLY A 7 -26.27 -59.05 -18.10
N ALA A 8 -25.17 -59.77 -17.90
CA ALA A 8 -23.87 -59.44 -18.51
C ALA A 8 -23.64 -60.25 -19.79
N ALA A 9 -23.20 -59.60 -20.87
CA ALA A 9 -22.63 -60.25 -22.04
C ALA A 9 -21.62 -59.34 -22.79
N LYS A 10 -20.48 -59.94 -23.16
CA LYS A 10 -19.52 -59.56 -24.22
C LYS A 10 -19.36 -60.84 -25.09
N PRO A 11 -18.87 -60.85 -26.36
CA PRO A 11 -17.84 -59.94 -26.91
C PRO A 11 -17.91 -59.57 -28.43
N VAL A 12 -17.06 -58.61 -28.87
CA VAL A 12 -16.08 -58.58 -30.01
C VAL A 12 -16.52 -59.15 -31.39
N ASP A 13 -16.33 -58.49 -32.55
CA ASP A 13 -15.07 -57.99 -33.18
C ASP A 13 -15.32 -57.04 -34.40
N LYS A 14 -14.39 -56.09 -34.70
CA LYS A 14 -14.04 -55.47 -36.04
C LYS A 14 -15.08 -54.64 -36.84
N VAL A 15 -14.75 -53.61 -37.67
CA VAL A 15 -13.49 -52.85 -38.00
C VAL A 15 -13.83 -51.55 -38.78
N ASP A 16 -12.82 -50.69 -39.07
CA ASP A 16 -12.77 -49.52 -40.00
C ASP A 16 -13.45 -48.18 -39.64
N GLY A 17 -12.69 -47.08 -39.82
CA GLY A 17 -13.19 -45.87 -40.50
C GLY A 17 -13.09 -44.51 -39.79
N ASP A 18 -12.21 -43.65 -40.35
CA ASP A 18 -12.22 -42.17 -40.41
C ASP A 18 -12.00 -41.26 -39.17
N ASP A 19 -11.29 -40.17 -39.49
CA ASP A 19 -10.85 -39.01 -38.70
C ASP A 19 -11.97 -38.27 -37.92
N ASP A 20 -11.59 -37.73 -36.76
CA ASP A 20 -12.15 -36.47 -36.23
C ASP A 20 -11.03 -35.72 -35.48
N ASP A 21 -10.84 -34.43 -35.77
CA ASP A 21 -9.64 -33.66 -35.38
C ASP A 21 -9.55 -33.40 -33.86
N GLU A 22 -8.50 -33.90 -33.19
CA GLU A 22 -8.11 -33.40 -31.86
C GLU A 22 -7.49 -32.00 -31.99
N VAL A 23 -8.34 -30.97 -31.85
CA VAL A 23 -7.88 -29.59 -31.65
C VAL A 23 -7.20 -29.46 -30.28
N ASP A 24 -5.88 -29.23 -30.28
CA ASP A 24 -5.12 -28.99 -29.05
C ASP A 24 -5.45 -27.60 -28.48
N GLU A 25 -6.36 -27.58 -27.49
CA GLU A 25 -6.79 -26.37 -26.78
C GLU A 25 -5.65 -25.67 -25.99
N ASN A 26 -4.42 -26.19 -26.00
CA ASN A 26 -3.25 -25.61 -25.33
C ASN A 26 -2.24 -24.92 -26.28
N GLU A 27 -2.55 -24.70 -27.57
CA GLU A 27 -1.64 -23.94 -28.44
C GLU A 27 -1.56 -22.46 -28.00
N PHE A 28 -0.53 -22.16 -27.21
CA PHE A 28 -0.30 -20.87 -26.60
C PHE A 28 0.14 -19.86 -27.68
N VAL A 29 -0.81 -19.12 -28.23
CA VAL A 29 -0.56 -18.07 -29.23
C VAL A 29 0.41 -17.04 -28.64
N GLN A 30 1.65 -17.01 -29.13
CA GLN A 30 2.59 -15.95 -28.80
C GLN A 30 2.13 -14.66 -29.49
N GLU A 31 1.46 -13.80 -28.74
CA GLU A 31 1.18 -12.43 -29.19
C GLU A 31 2.51 -11.70 -29.40
N GLU A 32 2.78 -11.28 -30.64
CA GLU A 32 4.01 -10.58 -31.00
C GLU A 32 3.98 -9.15 -30.44
N GLU A 33 4.90 -8.80 -29.53
CA GLU A 33 4.95 -7.46 -28.94
C GLU A 33 5.20 -6.40 -30.01
N VAL A 34 4.22 -5.49 -30.20
CA VAL A 34 4.33 -4.37 -31.15
C VAL A 34 5.21 -3.27 -30.56
N LEU A 35 6.53 -3.47 -30.60
CA LEU A 35 7.53 -2.54 -30.05
C LEU A 35 7.66 -1.21 -30.83
N ALA A 36 7.01 -1.08 -32.00
CA ALA A 36 7.05 0.14 -32.81
C ALA A 36 5.73 0.39 -33.56
N VAL A 37 5.11 1.54 -33.31
CA VAL A 37 3.93 2.01 -34.06
C VAL A 37 4.38 2.85 -35.26
N LYS A 38 4.00 2.44 -36.48
CA LYS A 38 4.41 3.11 -37.73
C LYS A 38 3.98 4.58 -37.75
N GLY A 39 4.96 5.48 -37.78
CA GLY A 39 4.74 6.94 -37.79
C GLY A 39 4.69 7.58 -36.40
N TRP A 40 4.84 6.80 -35.32
CA TRP A 40 5.06 7.30 -33.97
C TRP A 40 6.54 7.09 -33.58
N THR A 41 7.16 8.14 -33.07
CA THR A 41 8.48 8.08 -32.44
C THR A 41 8.37 8.77 -31.09
N PRO A 42 8.84 8.16 -29.98
CA PRO A 42 8.81 8.82 -28.68
C PRO A 42 9.68 10.09 -28.73
N SER A 43 9.10 11.22 -28.33
CA SER A 43 9.80 12.52 -28.32
C SER A 43 10.79 12.70 -27.18
N MET A 44 10.88 11.72 -26.28
CA MET A 44 11.82 11.65 -25.16
C MET A 44 12.35 10.22 -25.05
N THR A 45 13.66 10.10 -24.83
CA THR A 45 14.30 8.85 -24.42
C THR A 45 14.28 8.79 -22.90
N LEU A 46 13.68 7.74 -22.33
CA LEU A 46 13.75 7.49 -20.89
C LEU A 46 15.08 6.80 -20.58
N GLU A 47 15.87 7.40 -19.69
CA GLU A 47 17.02 6.72 -19.08
C GLU A 47 16.51 5.71 -18.05
N VAL A 48 16.81 4.43 -18.25
CA VAL A 48 16.60 3.42 -17.21
C VAL A 48 17.66 3.67 -16.13
N ARG A 49 17.20 3.90 -14.89
CA ARG A 49 18.08 3.92 -13.71
C ARG A 49 18.05 2.53 -13.09
N ASP A 50 19.23 1.99 -12.83
CA ASP A 50 19.38 0.64 -12.26
C ASP A 50 18.89 0.59 -10.80
N ASP A 51 19.11 1.67 -10.04
CA ASP A 51 18.69 1.82 -8.65
C ASP A 51 17.66 2.95 -8.49
N LEU A 52 16.55 2.64 -7.81
CA LEU A 52 15.53 3.59 -7.37
C LEU A 52 15.76 3.92 -5.89
N GLU A 53 16.48 5.01 -5.62
CA GLU A 53 16.55 5.58 -4.28
C GLU A 53 15.14 6.02 -3.84
N THR A 54 14.65 5.47 -2.74
CA THR A 54 13.32 5.73 -2.16
C THR A 54 13.30 6.90 -1.18
N GLY A 55 14.47 7.23 -0.60
CA GLY A 55 14.61 8.19 0.48
C GLY A 55 14.23 7.63 1.85
N GLU A 56 14.24 6.30 2.02
CA GLU A 56 13.95 5.55 3.25
C GLU A 56 15.20 4.75 3.73
N GLU A 57 16.33 4.79 3.01
CA GLU A 57 17.50 3.91 3.17
C GLU A 57 18.27 4.09 4.49
N LEU A 58 18.20 5.29 5.08
CA LEU A 58 18.85 5.65 6.34
C LEU A 58 17.88 5.59 7.53
N GLU A 59 16.75 4.92 7.39
CA GLU A 59 15.71 4.83 8.41
C GLU A 59 15.47 3.38 8.87
N GLU A 60 15.13 3.23 10.15
CA GLU A 60 14.70 1.98 10.77
C GLU A 60 13.16 1.95 10.82
N GLU A 61 12.56 0.87 10.35
CA GLU A 61 11.11 0.67 10.39
C GLU A 61 10.68 0.20 11.80
N LEU A 62 10.12 1.12 12.60
CA LEU A 62 9.61 0.82 13.94
C LEU A 62 8.22 0.18 13.92
N TYR A 63 7.46 0.42 12.84
CA TYR A 63 6.10 -0.07 12.65
C TYR A 63 5.76 -0.01 11.17
N CYS A 64 5.03 -1.01 10.67
CA CYS A 64 4.46 -1.04 9.33
C CYS A 64 3.15 -1.83 9.34
N GLN A 65 2.07 -1.21 8.87
CA GLN A 65 0.76 -1.86 8.81
C GLN A 65 -0.13 -1.30 7.71
N ARG A 66 -0.65 -2.22 6.88
CA ARG A 66 -1.65 -1.92 5.86
C ARG A 66 -2.91 -1.29 6.46
N SER A 67 -3.29 -0.15 5.92
CA SER A 67 -4.37 0.71 6.42
C SER A 67 -4.95 1.60 5.31
N LYS A 68 -6.03 2.33 5.60
CA LYS A 68 -6.65 3.31 4.71
C LYS A 68 -6.62 4.70 5.35
N LEU A 69 -6.03 5.67 4.66
CA LEU A 69 -5.90 7.05 5.09
C LEU A 69 -6.99 7.92 4.46
N TYR A 70 -7.61 8.74 5.29
CA TYR A 70 -8.52 9.80 4.92
C TYR A 70 -7.94 11.15 5.36
N ARG A 71 -8.34 12.21 4.66
CA ARG A 71 -7.98 13.60 4.93
C ARG A 71 -9.25 14.44 5.03
N PHE A 72 -9.32 15.33 6.03
CA PHE A 72 -10.46 16.25 6.19
C PHE A 72 -10.30 17.50 5.30
N ARG A 73 -11.22 17.69 4.36
CA ARG A 73 -11.31 18.87 3.48
C ARG A 73 -12.77 19.20 3.20
N ASP A 74 -13.09 20.49 3.12
CA ASP A 74 -14.44 20.98 2.76
C ASP A 74 -15.56 20.43 3.67
N ALA A 75 -15.26 20.29 4.97
CA ALA A 75 -16.10 19.67 6.00
C ALA A 75 -16.41 18.16 5.80
N GLU A 76 -15.65 17.46 4.96
CA GLU A 76 -15.83 16.04 4.63
C GLU A 76 -14.52 15.23 4.80
N TRP A 77 -14.65 13.95 5.17
CA TRP A 77 -13.56 12.98 5.15
C TRP A 77 -13.38 12.38 3.75
N LYS A 78 -12.34 12.81 3.04
CA LYS A 78 -12.03 12.33 1.67
C LYS A 78 -10.95 11.26 1.74
N GLU A 79 -11.11 10.16 1.01
CA GLU A 79 -10.08 9.13 0.92
C GLU A 79 -8.80 9.71 0.29
N ARG A 80 -7.66 9.48 0.94
CA ARG A 80 -6.34 9.97 0.50
C ARG A 80 -5.49 8.84 -0.09
N GLY A 81 -5.55 7.64 0.49
CA GLY A 81 -4.80 6.49 -0.02
C GLY A 81 -5.04 5.20 0.77
N VAL A 82 -4.62 4.08 0.20
CA VAL A 82 -4.56 2.75 0.82
C VAL A 82 -3.15 2.22 0.65
N GLY A 83 -2.58 1.66 1.70
CA GLY A 83 -1.22 1.13 1.71
C GLY A 83 -0.68 0.98 3.11
N ASP A 84 0.63 0.86 3.23
CA ASP A 84 1.28 0.64 4.51
C ASP A 84 1.59 1.96 5.21
N ALA A 85 1.05 2.12 6.42
CA ALA A 85 1.40 3.19 7.33
C ALA A 85 2.66 2.79 8.09
N LYS A 86 3.75 3.53 7.86
CA LYS A 86 5.06 3.29 8.47
C LYS A 86 5.40 4.33 9.53
N LEU A 87 6.10 3.89 10.56
CA LEU A 87 6.85 4.78 11.47
C LEU A 87 8.34 4.53 11.25
N LEU A 88 9.03 5.54 10.73
CA LEU A 88 10.42 5.44 10.28
C LEU A 88 11.33 6.31 11.15
N LYS A 89 12.38 5.72 11.70
CA LYS A 89 13.36 6.38 12.58
C LYS A 89 14.69 6.56 11.87
N HIS A 90 15.08 7.80 11.61
CA HIS A 90 16.34 8.10 10.94
C HIS A 90 17.55 7.71 11.82
N GLN A 91 18.41 6.83 11.31
CA GLN A 91 19.49 6.17 12.07
C GLN A 91 20.52 7.16 12.65
N VAL A 92 20.84 8.24 11.92
CA VAL A 92 21.83 9.24 12.35
C VAL A 92 21.29 10.27 13.36
N ASN A 93 20.17 10.94 13.04
CA ASN A 93 19.65 12.05 13.86
C ASN A 93 18.55 11.65 14.86
N GLY A 94 18.11 10.39 14.84
CA GLY A 94 17.11 9.83 15.74
C GLY A 94 15.67 10.26 15.47
N LYS A 95 15.42 11.16 14.51
CA LYS A 95 14.08 11.71 14.23
C LYS A 95 13.13 10.64 13.70
N ILE A 96 11.87 10.68 14.15
CA ILE A 96 10.85 9.72 13.74
C ILE A 96 9.73 10.40 12.94
N ARG A 97 9.41 9.83 11.77
CA ARG A 97 8.32 10.29 10.88
C ARG A 97 7.26 9.23 10.66
N PHE A 98 6.04 9.69 10.41
CA PHE A 98 4.98 8.92 9.77
C PHE A 98 5.14 9.06 8.25
N LEU A 99 5.20 7.93 7.55
CA LEU A 99 5.22 7.87 6.09
C LEU A 99 4.14 6.89 5.62
N MET A 100 3.42 7.25 4.57
CA MET A 100 2.49 6.34 3.91
C MET A 100 2.48 6.58 2.40
N ARG A 101 2.59 5.49 1.63
CA ARG A 101 2.50 5.48 0.16
C ARG A 101 1.23 4.77 -0.28
N GLN A 102 0.64 5.22 -1.39
CA GLN A 102 -0.50 4.56 -2.01
C GLN A 102 -0.04 3.30 -2.76
N GLU A 103 -0.71 2.18 -2.52
CA GLU A 103 -0.54 0.93 -3.27
C GLU A 103 -0.68 1.16 -4.79
N ARG A 104 0.08 0.40 -5.57
CA ARG A 104 0.18 0.44 -7.04
C ARG A 104 0.86 1.70 -7.61
N THR A 105 0.57 2.89 -7.09
CA THR A 105 1.14 4.15 -7.62
C THR A 105 2.46 4.55 -6.95
N GLY A 106 2.72 4.09 -5.72
CA GLY A 106 3.89 4.49 -4.94
C GLY A 106 3.85 5.93 -4.42
N LYS A 107 2.85 6.74 -4.83
CA LYS A 107 2.73 8.15 -4.45
C LYS A 107 2.61 8.28 -2.93
N VAL A 108 3.43 9.16 -2.35
CA VAL A 108 3.32 9.55 -0.94
C VAL A 108 1.98 10.26 -0.68
N VAL A 109 1.27 9.80 0.33
CA VAL A 109 -0.06 10.30 0.73
C VAL A 109 -0.07 10.90 2.14
N ALA A 110 1.00 10.72 2.91
CA ALA A 110 1.34 11.45 4.13
C ALA A 110 2.85 11.30 4.40
N ASN A 111 3.48 12.37 4.87
CA ASN A 111 4.90 12.45 5.24
C ASN A 111 5.06 13.57 6.28
N HIS A 112 5.21 13.23 7.57
CA HIS A 112 5.37 14.21 8.65
C HIS A 112 6.16 13.64 9.83
N PHE A 113 6.96 14.48 10.50
CA PHE A 113 7.55 14.10 11.78
C PHE A 113 6.49 13.93 12.86
N LEU A 114 6.72 12.98 13.76
CA LEU A 114 5.89 12.83 14.96
C LEU A 114 6.23 13.94 15.97
N VAL A 115 5.24 14.69 16.43
CA VAL A 115 5.46 15.82 17.34
C VAL A 115 4.68 15.62 18.64
N ASP A 116 5.38 15.45 19.76
CA ASP A 116 4.77 15.29 21.09
C ASP A 116 4.41 16.65 21.72
N ALA A 117 3.71 17.49 20.96
CA ALA A 117 3.24 18.80 21.38
C ALA A 117 1.82 19.05 20.84
N PRO A 118 0.80 19.23 21.71
CA PRO A 118 -0.56 19.51 21.26
C PRO A 118 -0.64 20.77 20.37
N PRO A 119 -1.49 20.79 19.32
CA PRO A 119 -2.46 19.76 18.93
C PRO A 119 -1.90 18.68 17.98
N TYR A 120 -0.59 18.70 17.68
CA TYR A 120 0.03 17.81 16.71
C TYR A 120 0.14 16.38 17.25
N CYS A 121 -0.04 15.39 16.37
CA CYS A 121 0.13 13.95 16.67
C CYS A 121 -0.60 13.49 17.96
N GLN A 122 -1.73 14.13 18.26
CA GLN A 122 -2.63 13.72 19.33
C GLN A 122 -3.70 12.80 18.75
N LEU A 123 -3.51 11.49 18.90
CA LEU A 123 -4.49 10.49 18.47
C LEU A 123 -5.78 10.61 19.31
N ALA A 124 -6.91 10.73 18.62
CA ALA A 124 -8.26 10.64 19.18
C ALA A 124 -9.03 9.51 18.48
N LYS A 125 -9.80 8.72 19.22
CA LYS A 125 -10.69 7.71 18.62
C LYS A 125 -11.79 8.40 17.83
N ASN A 126 -12.10 7.90 16.65
CA ASN A 126 -13.29 8.33 15.93
C ASN A 126 -14.54 7.81 16.67
N ALA A 127 -15.53 8.68 16.93
CA ALA A 127 -16.68 8.35 17.76
C ALA A 127 -17.49 7.19 17.16
N GLY A 128 -17.63 6.09 17.89
CA GLY A 128 -18.33 4.88 17.42
C GLY A 128 -17.55 4.02 16.43
N ASN A 129 -16.25 4.28 16.20
CA ASN A 129 -15.42 3.47 15.30
C ASN A 129 -14.04 3.19 15.92
N GLU A 130 -13.93 2.01 16.55
CA GLU A 130 -12.73 1.52 17.24
C GLU A 130 -11.57 1.17 16.29
N THR A 131 -11.82 1.06 14.98
CA THR A 131 -10.79 0.76 13.97
C THR A 131 -10.11 2.00 13.43
N THR A 132 -10.46 3.22 13.89
CA THR A 132 -10.03 4.48 13.28
C THR A 132 -9.51 5.51 14.28
N TRP A 133 -8.30 5.98 14.04
CA TRP A 133 -7.67 7.07 14.79
C TRP A 133 -7.62 8.36 13.98
N VAL A 134 -7.78 9.49 14.65
CA VAL A 134 -7.75 10.84 14.08
C VAL A 134 -6.65 11.66 14.74
N TRP A 135 -5.89 12.44 13.96
CA TRP A 135 -4.92 13.42 14.47
C TRP A 135 -4.69 14.58 13.50
N CYS A 136 -3.98 15.60 13.95
CA CYS A 136 -3.49 16.70 13.12
C CYS A 136 -1.95 16.65 12.97
N ALA A 137 -1.42 17.03 11.82
CA ALA A 137 0.02 17.12 11.56
C ALA A 137 0.36 18.22 10.54
N MET A 138 1.60 18.71 10.57
CA MET A 138 2.16 19.51 9.48
C MET A 138 2.79 18.54 8.48
N ASP A 139 2.16 18.39 7.31
CA ASP A 139 2.43 17.31 6.36
C ASP A 139 3.07 17.80 5.06
N TYR A 140 3.95 16.96 4.51
CA TYR A 140 4.84 17.25 3.38
C TYR A 140 4.66 16.21 2.24
N SER A 141 3.45 15.67 2.07
CA SER A 141 3.10 14.74 0.98
C SER A 141 2.69 15.42 -0.34
N GLU A 142 2.66 16.74 -0.37
CA GLU A 142 2.47 17.57 -1.57
C GLU A 142 3.57 18.66 -1.59
N ASP A 143 3.60 19.51 -2.62
CA ASP A 143 4.69 20.48 -2.90
C ASP A 143 4.99 21.52 -1.80
N SER A 144 4.24 21.55 -0.70
CA SER A 144 4.41 22.49 0.40
C SER A 144 3.93 21.90 1.73
N ALA A 145 4.44 22.43 2.84
CA ALA A 145 3.96 22.10 4.18
C ALA A 145 2.48 22.51 4.34
N GLN A 146 1.62 21.55 4.65
CA GLN A 146 0.18 21.77 4.85
C GLN A 146 -0.26 21.27 6.22
N MET A 147 -1.05 22.07 6.93
CA MET A 147 -1.73 21.59 8.13
C MET A 147 -2.86 20.65 7.70
N GLU A 148 -2.72 19.38 8.08
CA GLU A 148 -3.62 18.30 7.70
C GLU A 148 -4.29 17.69 8.94
N GLN A 149 -5.54 17.28 8.77
CA GLN A 149 -6.24 16.43 9.72
C GLN A 149 -6.50 15.07 9.05
N PHE A 150 -5.92 14.03 9.63
CA PHE A 150 -5.94 12.68 9.11
C PHE A 150 -6.88 11.80 9.92
N ALA A 151 -7.47 10.80 9.24
CA ALA A 151 -8.07 9.65 9.88
C ALA A 151 -7.49 8.37 9.25
N LEU A 152 -6.93 7.48 10.07
CA LEU A 152 -6.33 6.22 9.62
C LEU A 152 -7.17 5.06 10.11
N ARG A 153 -7.71 4.30 9.15
CA ARG A 153 -8.58 3.14 9.40
C ARG A 153 -7.83 1.84 9.18
N PHE A 154 -7.90 0.97 10.17
CA PHE A 154 -7.36 -0.39 10.17
C PHE A 154 -8.44 -1.42 9.80
N ARG A 155 -8.04 -2.68 9.63
CA ARG A 155 -8.97 -3.78 9.35
C ARG A 155 -9.87 -4.09 10.57
N ASP A 156 -9.30 -3.98 11.75
CA ASP A 156 -9.88 -4.38 13.03
C ASP A 156 -9.35 -3.48 14.16
N ALA A 157 -9.91 -3.63 15.36
CA ALA A 157 -9.55 -2.82 16.52
C ALA A 157 -8.17 -3.21 17.11
N GLU A 158 -7.73 -4.46 17.00
CA GLU A 158 -6.45 -4.91 17.54
C GLU A 158 -5.27 -4.23 16.82
N LEU A 159 -5.34 -4.15 15.49
CA LEU A 159 -4.36 -3.41 14.69
C LEU A 159 -4.41 -1.90 14.95
N ALA A 160 -5.59 -1.35 15.22
CA ALA A 160 -5.73 0.06 15.58
C ALA A 160 -5.09 0.38 16.94
N GLU A 161 -5.27 -0.46 17.96
CA GLU A 161 -4.61 -0.26 19.26
C GLU A 161 -3.08 -0.43 19.14
N LYS A 162 -2.59 -1.44 18.41
CA LYS A 162 -1.15 -1.59 18.13
C LYS A 162 -0.54 -0.36 17.44
N PHE A 163 -1.26 0.24 16.51
CA PHE A 163 -0.84 1.53 15.93
C PHE A 163 -0.76 2.62 16.97
N ALA A 164 -1.78 2.76 17.83
CA ALA A 164 -1.80 3.80 18.86
C ALA A 164 -0.68 3.62 19.88
N GLU A 165 -0.35 2.39 20.28
CA GLU A 165 0.79 2.08 21.12
C GLU A 165 2.10 2.51 20.45
N ALA A 166 2.36 2.03 19.24
CA ALA A 166 3.58 2.34 18.49
C ALA A 166 3.75 3.84 18.20
N PHE A 167 2.69 4.52 17.76
CA PHE A 167 2.68 5.95 17.44
C PHE A 167 2.88 6.82 18.69
N ASN A 168 2.25 6.45 19.81
CA ASN A 168 2.45 7.17 21.08
C ASN A 168 3.82 6.89 21.71
N ASP A 169 4.45 5.75 21.45
CA ASP A 169 5.84 5.52 21.88
C ASP A 169 6.84 6.26 21.00
N ALA A 170 6.70 6.13 19.68
CA ALA A 170 7.52 6.81 18.69
C ALA A 170 7.53 8.33 18.88
N LYS A 171 6.38 8.98 19.15
CA LYS A 171 6.37 10.42 19.40
C LYS A 171 7.13 10.81 20.69
N ARG A 172 7.02 10.02 21.77
CA ARG A 172 7.76 10.24 23.03
C ARG A 172 9.27 10.10 22.84
N GLN A 173 9.70 9.14 22.01
CA GLN A 173 11.12 9.00 21.64
C GLN A 173 11.60 10.25 20.87
N ASN A 174 10.73 10.86 20.05
CA ASN A 174 11.06 12.05 19.26
C ASN A 174 11.14 13.36 20.08
N SER A 175 10.64 13.37 21.32
CA SER A 175 10.64 14.52 22.25
C SER A 175 12.02 14.87 22.83
N GLY A 176 13.07 14.15 22.45
CA GLY A 176 14.44 14.38 22.93
C GLY A 176 15.07 15.70 22.45
N PRO A 177 16.24 16.09 22.98
CA PRO A 177 16.91 17.35 22.64
C PRO A 177 17.31 17.49 21.16
N GLN A 178 17.21 16.43 20.36
CA GLN A 178 17.45 16.42 18.91
C GLN A 178 16.24 16.88 18.07
N GLY A 179 15.05 17.05 18.68
CA GLY A 179 13.81 17.38 17.98
C GLY A 179 13.55 18.87 17.72
N GLN A 180 14.45 19.78 18.11
CA GLN A 180 14.19 21.22 18.18
C GLN A 180 14.54 22.01 16.90
N ASP A 181 15.47 21.52 16.07
CA ASP A 181 15.76 22.08 14.75
C ASP A 181 15.03 21.28 13.67
N GLN A 182 13.84 21.75 13.26
CA GLN A 182 12.99 21.08 12.26
C GLN A 182 13.18 21.64 10.85
N GLU A 183 14.25 21.20 10.19
CA GLU A 183 14.25 21.05 8.73
C GLU A 183 13.15 20.05 8.32
N PRO A 184 12.43 20.25 7.19
CA PRO A 184 11.35 19.35 6.76
C PRO A 184 11.80 17.89 6.59
N PRO A 185 10.89 16.90 6.68
CA PRO A 185 11.21 15.52 6.35
C PRO A 185 11.67 15.44 4.88
N PRO A 186 12.58 14.51 4.54
CA PRO A 186 13.13 14.46 3.20
C PRO A 186 12.00 14.30 2.17
N ALA A 187 12.14 15.03 1.07
CA ALA A 187 11.33 14.81 -0.12
C ALA A 187 11.49 13.36 -0.57
N GLN A 188 10.46 12.81 -1.20
CA GLN A 188 10.42 11.41 -1.60
C GLN A 188 10.24 11.34 -3.11
N SER A 189 10.94 10.39 -3.72
CA SER A 189 10.75 9.92 -5.10
C SER A 189 9.42 9.18 -5.27
#